data_AF-A0A1Q8QWV7-F1
#
_entry.id   AF-A0A1Q8QWV7-F1
#
_cell.length_a   1.000
_cell.length_b   1.000
_cell.length_c   1.000
_cell.angle_alpha   90.00
_cell.angle_beta   90.00
_cell.angle_gamma   90.00
#
_symmetry.space_group_name_H-M   'P 1'
#
loop_
_entity.id
_entity.type
_entity.pdbx_description
1 polymer ?
#
loop_
_entity_poly.entity_id
_entity_poly.type
_entity_poly.pdbx_seq_one_letter_code
_entity_poly.pdbx_strand_id
1 'polypeptide(L)' 'MIEFTAHELEIIEVALVRYMKGLEGGVFAERERARIKVILEKIGEG' A
#
# COMPACT_ATOMS: atom_id res chain seq x y z
N MET A 1 -16.62 -10.80 6.81
CA MET A 1 -15.55 -9.80 6.56
C MET A 1 -14.36 -10.22 7.38
N ILE A 2 -13.16 -10.18 6.80
CA ILE A 2 -11.93 -10.35 7.59
C ILE A 2 -11.51 -8.92 7.97
N GLU A 3 -11.41 -8.65 9.26
CA GLU A 3 -10.88 -7.39 9.79
C GLU A 3 -9.41 -7.60 10.16
N PHE A 4 -8.56 -6.67 9.76
CA PHE A 4 -7.15 -6.66 10.16
C PHE A 4 -7.01 -5.95 11.50
N THR A 5 -6.17 -6.50 12.36
CA THR A 5 -5.70 -5.83 13.57
C THR A 5 -4.78 -4.65 13.21
N ALA A 6 -4.61 -3.70 14.14
CA ALA A 6 -3.68 -2.59 13.96
C ALA A 6 -2.25 -3.07 13.60
N HIS A 7 -1.78 -4.16 14.22
CA HIS A 7 -0.47 -4.73 13.93
C HIS A 7 -0.38 -5.33 12.51
N GLU A 8 -1.43 -6.00 12.04
CA GLU A 8 -1.48 -6.51 10.67
C GLU A 8 -1.50 -5.37 9.64
N LEU A 9 -2.20 -4.27 9.95
CA LEU A 9 -2.21 -3.06 9.14
C LEU A 9 -0.81 -2.45 9.02
N GLU A 10 -0.05 -2.33 10.11
CA GLU A 10 1.34 -1.86 10.08
C GLU A 10 2.23 -2.73 9.18
N ILE A 11 2.08 -4.06 9.25
CA ILE A 11 2.82 -5.00 8.39
C ILE A 11 2.48 -4.76 6.92
N ILE A 12 1.19 -4.58 6.61
CA ILE A 12 0.71 -4.30 5.26
C ILE A 12 1.27 -2.98 4.74
N GLU A 13 1.25 -1.92 5.55
CA GLU A 13 1.81 -0.61 5.18
C GLU A 13 3.30 -0.72 4.81
N VAL A 14 4.09 -1.38 5.66
CA VAL A 14 5.53 -1.57 5.41
C VAL A 14 5.76 -2.36 4.12
N ALA A 15 4.98 -3.42 3.88
CA ALA A 15 5.07 -4.23 2.68
C ALA A 15 4.75 -3.40 1.41
N LEU A 16 3.67 -2.62 1.44
CA LEU A 16 3.24 -1.76 0.35
C LEU A 16 4.26 -0.67 0.03
N VAL A 17 4.84 -0.03 1.05
CA VAL A 17 5.89 0.98 0.87
C VAL A 17 7.13 0.36 0.24
N ARG A 18 7.55 -0.83 0.68
CA ARG A 18 8.69 -1.56 0.08
C ARG A 18 8.43 -1.92 -1.37
N TYR A 19 7.24 -2.45 -1.67
CA TYR A 19 6.83 -2.78 -3.03
C TYR A 19 6.85 -1.53 -3.92
N MET A 20 6.30 -0.41 -3.44
CA MET A 20 6.25 0.85 -4.19
C MET A 20 7.64 1.39 -4.55
N LYS A 21 8.63 1.24 -3.66
CA LYS A 21 10.03 1.63 -3.89
C LYS A 21 10.73 0.76 -4.95
N GLY A 22 10.28 -0.48 -5.12
CA GLY A 22 10.80 -1.42 -6.12
C GLY A 22 10.17 -1.27 -7.51
N LEU A 23 9.12 -0.47 -7.66
CA LEU A 23 8.50 -0.21 -8.96
C LEU A 23 9.43 0.67 -9.81
N GLU A 24 9.81 0.18 -10.99
CA GLU A 24 10.58 0.92 -11.98
C GLU A 24 9.74 1.99 -12.70
N GLY A 25 10.28 2.73 -13.67
CA GLY A 25 9.52 3.76 -14.39
C GLY A 25 8.42 3.19 -15.31
N GLY A 26 7.54 4.06 -15.80
CA GLY A 26 6.56 3.74 -16.85
C GLY A 26 5.11 3.70 -16.38
N VAL A 27 4.19 3.56 -17.35
CA VAL A 27 2.74 3.70 -17.15
C VAL A 27 2.19 2.69 -16.13
N PHE A 28 2.68 1.45 -16.14
CA PHE A 28 2.28 0.43 -15.17
C PHE A 28 2.66 0.82 -13.75
N ALA A 29 3.89 1.25 -13.53
CA ALA A 29 4.38 1.62 -12.22
C ALA A 29 3.67 2.85 -11.65
N GLU A 30 3.40 3.88 -12.47
CA GLU A 30 2.60 5.03 -12.05
C GLU A 30 1.20 4.62 -11.60
N ARG A 31 0.54 3.75 -12.37
CA ARG A 31 -0.77 3.21 -12.03
C ARG A 31 -0.74 2.40 -10.74
N GLU A 32 0.30 1.57 -10.56
CA GLU A 32 0.44 0.73 -9.38
C GLU A 32 0.76 1.56 -8.13
N ARG A 33 1.61 2.60 -8.23
CA ARG A 33 1.83 3.59 -7.16
C ARG A 33 0.53 4.28 -6.76
N ALA A 34 -0.31 4.66 -7.72
CA ALA A 34 -1.62 5.28 -7.42
C ALA A 34 -2.55 4.34 -6.66
N ARG A 35 -2.60 3.05 -7.05
CA ARG A 35 -3.38 2.03 -6.33
C ARG A 35 -2.89 1.82 -4.90
N ILE A 36 -1.58 1.75 -4.71
CA ILE A 36 -0.95 1.59 -3.38
C ILE A 36 -1.29 2.80 -2.48
N LYS A 37 -1.23 4.02 -3.00
CA LYS A 37 -1.59 5.23 -2.23
C LYS A 37 -3.02 5.18 -1.70
N VAL A 38 -3.98 4.79 -2.54
CA VAL A 38 -5.39 4.64 -2.11
C VAL A 38 -5.54 3.61 -0.99
N ILE A 39 -4.74 2.54 -1.00
CA ILE A 39 -4.77 1.55 0.07
C ILE A 39 -4.17 2.14 1.36
N LEU A 40 -3.02 2.81 1.27
CA LEU A 40 -2.37 3.42 2.43
C LEU A 40 -3.23 4.51 3.09
N GLU A 41 -3.92 5.33 2.30
CA GLU A 41 -4.87 6.34 2.81
C GLU A 41 -5.98 5.68 3.63
N LYS A 42 -6.54 4.56 3.16
CA LYS A 42 -7.57 3.81 3.90
C LYS A 42 -7.07 3.17 5.18
N ILE A 43 -5.78 2.82 5.25
CA ILE A 43 -5.19 2.26 6.47
C ILE A 43 -4.99 3.39 7.50
N GLY A 44 -4.51 4.56 7.08
CA GLY A 44 -4.26 5.70 7.96
C GLY A 44 -5.52 6.42 8.49
N GLU A 45 -6.68 6.19 7.88
CA GLU A 45 -7.99 6.68 8.36
C GLU A 45 -8.65 5.74 9.39
N GLY A 46 -8.11 4.54 9.60
CA GLY A 46 -8.68 3.45 10.43
C GLY A 46 -8.31 3.48 11.91
#